data_AF-A0A4U7EKK8-F1
#
_entry.id   AF-A0A4U7EKK8-F1
#
_cell.length_a   1.000
_cell.length_b   1.000
_cell.length_c   1.000
_cell.angle_alpha   90.00
_cell.angle_beta   90.00
_cell.angle_gamma   90.00
#
_symmetry.space_group_name_H-M   'P 1'
#
loop_
_entity.id
_entity.type
_entity.pdbx_description
1 polymer ?
#
loop_
_entity_poly.entity_id
_entity_poly.type
_entity_poly.pdbx_seq_one_letter_code
_entity_poly.pdbx_strand_id
1 'polypeptide(L)'
;MNWRLVATVGVGVSAFLLTVAAVTELLALRIEFSALVGLPVGILVGGASATATWLRLWNAPGARPALLGAAAVGYAVVALAAASYAISSVRGFVSVESALAVALLVGVAAFAIARRRPDRFD
;
A
#
# COMPACT_ATOMS: atom_id res chain seq x y z
N MET A 1 14.64 -13.71 3.86
CA MET A 1 13.32 -13.03 3.90
C MET A 1 12.52 -13.52 2.71
N ASN A 2 11.25 -13.91 2.86
CA ASN A 2 10.43 -14.33 1.72
C ASN A 2 9.87 -13.09 1.01
N TRP A 3 10.55 -12.60 -0.04
CA TRP A 3 10.16 -11.38 -0.75
C TRP A 3 8.79 -11.48 -1.44
N ARG A 4 8.39 -12.69 -1.87
CA ARG A 4 7.05 -12.95 -2.37
C ARG A 4 5.98 -12.64 -1.33
N LEU A 5 6.21 -13.02 -0.07
CA LEU A 5 5.30 -12.74 1.04
C LEU A 5 5.25 -11.24 1.33
N VAL A 6 6.40 -10.57 1.36
CA VAL A 6 6.49 -9.11 1.56
C VAL A 6 5.73 -8.37 0.48
N ALA A 7 5.93 -8.72 -0.79
CA ALA A 7 5.20 -8.10 -1.90
C ALA A 7 3.70 -8.39 -1.83
N THR A 8 3.32 -9.63 -1.52
CA THR A 8 1.91 -10.04 -1.44
C THR A 8 1.15 -9.26 -0.37
N VAL A 9 1.70 -9.19 0.84
CA VAL A 9 1.06 -8.46 1.95
C VAL A 9 1.05 -6.97 1.65
N GLY A 10 2.19 -6.40 1.24
CA GLY A 10 2.27 -4.97 0.98
C GLY A 10 1.38 -4.51 -0.16
N VAL A 11 1.30 -5.25 -1.28
CA VAL A 11 0.40 -4.92 -2.39
C VAL A 11 -1.05 -5.02 -1.94
N GLY A 12 -1.41 -6.07 -1.17
CA GLY A 12 -2.75 -6.20 -0.61
C GLY A 12 -3.13 -5.02 0.30
N VAL A 13 -2.23 -4.61 1.20
CA VAL A 13 -2.41 -3.45 2.09
C VAL A 13 -2.55 -2.16 1.27
N SER A 14 -1.70 -1.96 0.27
CA SER A 14 -1.73 -0.75 -0.57
C SER A 14 -3.05 -0.64 -1.33
N ALA A 15 -3.47 -1.74 -1.95
CA ALA A 15 -4.73 -1.81 -2.69
C ALA A 15 -5.94 -1.62 -1.76
N PHE A 16 -5.92 -2.24 -0.56
CA PHE A 16 -6.93 -2.04 0.47
C PHE A 16 -7.06 -0.55 0.83
N LEU A 17 -5.97 0.10 1.26
CA LEU A 17 -5.98 1.48 1.72
C LEU A 17 -6.47 2.45 0.65
N LEU A 18 -5.95 2.30 -0.57
CA LEU A 18 -6.31 3.15 -1.70
C LEU A 18 -7.80 2.99 -2.04
N THR A 19 -8.29 1.75 -2.08
CA THR A 19 -9.70 1.47 -2.39
C THR A 19 -10.63 1.97 -1.29
N VAL A 20 -10.31 1.72 -0.01
CA VAL A 20 -11.13 2.22 1.11
C VAL A 20 -11.22 3.73 1.05
N ALA A 21 -10.10 4.43 0.90
CA ALA A 21 -10.07 5.88 0.84
C ALA A 21 -10.90 6.41 -0.35
N ALA A 22 -10.65 5.91 -1.56
CA ALA A 22 -11.33 6.35 -2.76
C ALA A 22 -12.85 6.10 -2.70
N VAL A 23 -13.28 4.89 -2.32
CA VAL A 23 -14.70 4.54 -2.25
C VAL A 23 -15.40 5.36 -1.16
N THR A 24 -14.78 5.50 0.01
CA THR A 24 -15.37 6.27 1.13
C THR A 24 -15.55 7.74 0.76
N GLU A 25 -14.54 8.35 0.13
CA GLU A 25 -14.56 9.75 -0.28
C GLU A 25 -15.59 10.00 -1.39
N LEU A 26 -15.63 9.13 -2.41
CA LEU A 26 -16.62 9.23 -3.48
C LEU A 26 -18.06 9.09 -2.99
N LEU A 27 -18.29 8.25 -1.98
CA LEU A 27 -19.62 8.03 -1.39
C LEU A 27 -19.97 9.06 -0.30
N ALA A 28 -18.99 9.76 0.29
CA ALA A 28 -19.23 10.71 1.38
C ALA A 28 -20.16 11.85 0.96
N LEU A 29 -20.20 12.20 -0.33
CA LEU A 29 -21.10 13.20 -0.89
C LEU A 29 -22.57 12.74 -0.95
N ARG A 30 -22.86 11.45 -0.76
CA ARG A 30 -24.19 10.85 -0.95
C ARG A 30 -24.68 10.00 0.22
N ILE A 31 -23.78 9.50 1.06
CA ILE A 31 -24.10 8.53 2.12
C ILE A 31 -23.32 8.91 3.39
N GLU A 32 -24.03 9.14 4.49
CA GLU A 32 -23.43 9.51 5.78
C GLU A 32 -22.50 8.42 6.35
N PHE A 33 -22.82 7.15 6.07
CA PHE A 33 -22.03 5.98 6.48
C PHE A 33 -21.27 5.34 5.32
N SER A 34 -20.67 6.16 4.45
CA SER A 34 -19.89 5.69 3.29
C SER A 34 -18.77 4.69 3.66
N ALA A 35 -18.20 4.80 4.87
CA ALA A 35 -17.19 3.87 5.37
C ALA A 35 -17.71 2.42 5.49
N LEU A 36 -19.01 2.20 5.74
CA LEU A 36 -19.60 0.86 5.78
C LEU A 36 -19.57 0.16 4.42
N VAL A 37 -19.48 0.92 3.33
CA VAL A 37 -19.32 0.39 1.97
C VAL A 37 -17.85 0.34 1.58
N GLY A 38 -17.10 1.40 1.90
CA GLY A 38 -15.68 1.49 1.54
C GLY A 38 -14.83 0.38 2.15
N LEU A 39 -15.06 0.04 3.42
CA LEU A 39 -14.25 -0.94 4.15
C LEU A 39 -14.39 -2.37 3.59
N PRO A 40 -15.61 -2.93 3.39
CA PRO A 40 -15.76 -4.23 2.74
C PRO A 40 -15.21 -4.27 1.31
N VAL A 41 -15.46 -3.23 0.51
CA VAL A 41 -14.93 -3.16 -0.86
C VAL A 41 -13.41 -3.16 -0.86
N GLY A 42 -12.80 -2.40 0.05
CA GLY A 42 -11.37 -2.41 0.25
C GLY A 42 -10.82 -3.80 0.61
N ILE A 43 -11.48 -4.54 1.52
CA ILE A 43 -11.07 -5.90 1.90
C ILE A 43 -11.06 -6.81 0.67
N LEU A 44 -12.11 -6.76 -0.15
CA LEU A 44 -12.22 -7.58 -1.35
C LEU A 44 -11.12 -7.25 -2.37
N VAL A 45 -10.87 -5.96 -2.62
CA VAL A 45 -9.83 -5.52 -3.58
C VAL A 45 -8.43 -5.81 -3.06
N GLY A 46 -8.17 -5.57 -1.77
CA GLY A 46 -6.91 -5.90 -1.12
C GLY A 46 -6.62 -7.40 -1.15
N GLY A 47 -7.61 -8.23 -0.80
CA GLY A 47 -7.54 -9.68 -0.89
C GLY A 47 -7.28 -10.17 -2.31
N ALA A 48 -8.05 -9.69 -3.29
CA ALA A 48 -7.86 -10.04 -4.70
C ALA A 48 -6.45 -9.66 -5.20
N SER A 49 -5.95 -8.49 -4.81
CA SER A 49 -4.61 -8.02 -5.19
C SER A 49 -3.50 -8.85 -4.56
N ALA A 50 -3.64 -9.23 -3.28
CA ALA A 50 -2.72 -10.13 -2.60
C ALA A 50 -2.73 -11.51 -3.27
N THR A 51 -3.90 -12.08 -3.51
CA THR A 51 -4.05 -13.38 -4.18
C THR A 51 -3.45 -13.37 -5.59
N ALA A 52 -3.72 -12.33 -6.38
CA ALA A 52 -3.13 -12.16 -7.71
C ALA A 52 -1.60 -12.04 -7.65
N THR A 53 -1.08 -11.30 -6.66
CA THR A 53 0.36 -11.16 -6.42
C THR A 53 1.00 -12.48 -6.11
N TRP A 54 0.42 -13.23 -5.16
CA TRP A 54 0.94 -14.51 -4.72
C TRP A 54 0.87 -15.57 -5.81
N LEU A 55 -0.29 -15.76 -6.45
CA LEU A 55 -0.51 -16.87 -7.37
C LEU A 55 0.12 -16.65 -8.75
N ARG A 56 0.18 -15.40 -9.22
CA ARG A 56 0.52 -15.11 -10.62
C ARG A 56 1.61 -14.06 -10.78
N LEU A 57 1.42 -12.85 -10.24
CA LEU A 57 2.25 -11.71 -10.63
C LEU A 57 3.70 -11.83 -10.14
N TRP A 58 3.94 -12.45 -8.99
CA TRP A 58 5.32 -12.64 -8.49
C TRP A 58 6.19 -13.52 -9.42
N ASN A 59 5.56 -14.46 -10.12
CA ASN A 59 6.25 -15.38 -11.02
C ASN A 59 6.70 -14.69 -12.32
N ALA A 60 6.22 -13.48 -12.60
CA ALA A 60 6.68 -12.67 -13.73
C ALA A 60 7.86 -11.77 -13.27
N PRO A 61 9.11 -12.04 -13.70
CA PRO A 61 10.28 -11.31 -13.20
C PRO A 61 10.18 -9.80 -13.46
N GLY A 62 9.61 -9.40 -14.61
CA GLY A 62 9.40 -8.00 -14.97
C GLY A 62 8.41 -7.25 -14.08
N ALA A 63 7.52 -7.94 -13.37
CA ALA A 63 6.52 -7.31 -12.49
C ALA A 63 7.06 -7.06 -11.06
N ARG A 64 8.08 -7.81 -10.62
CA ARG A 64 8.58 -7.76 -9.23
C ARG A 64 8.99 -6.36 -8.77
N PRO A 65 9.68 -5.52 -9.56
CA PRO A 65 10.01 -4.17 -9.12
C PRO A 65 8.76 -3.33 -8.86
N ALA A 66 7.74 -3.44 -9.71
CA ALA A 66 6.47 -2.73 -9.55
C ALA A 66 5.71 -3.21 -8.31
N LEU A 67 5.68 -4.53 -8.07
CA LEU A 67 5.04 -5.11 -6.88
C LEU A 67 5.73 -4.66 -5.59
N LEU A 68 7.06 -4.62 -5.56
CA LEU A 68 7.83 -4.16 -4.40
C LEU A 68 7.67 -2.65 -4.17
N GLY A 69 7.64 -1.86 -5.25
CA GLY A 69 7.35 -0.43 -5.18
C GLY A 69 5.97 -0.15 -4.61
N ALA A 70 4.94 -0.83 -5.15
CA ALA A 70 3.57 -0.72 -4.65
C ALA A 70 3.48 -1.16 -3.18
N ALA A 71 4.07 -2.31 -2.83
CA ALA A 71 4.10 -2.79 -1.45
C ALA A 71 4.70 -1.78 -0.47
N ALA A 72 5.80 -1.13 -0.85
CA ALA A 72 6.47 -0.16 -0.03
C ALA A 72 5.61 1.09 0.25
N VAL A 73 4.72 1.49 -0.67
CA VAL A 73 3.75 2.58 -0.43
C VAL A 73 2.83 2.25 0.73
N GLY A 74 2.15 1.10 0.68
CA GLY A 74 1.22 0.69 1.73
C GLY A 74 1.91 0.55 3.09
N TYR A 75 3.10 -0.04 3.13
CA TYR A 75 3.87 -0.13 4.36
C TYR A 75 4.27 1.23 4.92
N ALA A 76 4.69 2.16 4.06
CA ALA A 76 5.03 3.51 4.49
C ALA A 76 3.82 4.26 5.06
N VAL A 77 2.64 4.14 4.44
CA VAL A 77 1.39 4.74 4.96
C VAL A 77 1.06 4.16 6.34
N VAL A 78 1.10 2.83 6.50
CA VAL A 78 0.82 2.19 7.79
C VAL A 78 1.84 2.59 8.85
N ALA A 79 3.12 2.64 8.50
CA ALA A 79 4.19 3.03 9.43
C ALA A 79 4.03 4.49 9.90
N LEU A 80 3.71 5.42 8.99
CA LEU A 80 3.49 6.82 9.32
C LEU A 80 2.22 7.02 10.15
N ALA A 81 1.14 6.30 9.83
CA ALA A 81 -0.08 6.31 10.63
C ALA A 81 0.19 5.79 12.05
N ALA A 82 0.92 4.67 12.18
CA ALA A 82 1.31 4.11 13.47
C ALA A 82 2.21 5.07 14.27
N ALA A 83 3.18 5.73 13.61
CA ALA A 83 4.05 6.72 14.24
C ALA A 83 3.27 7.94 14.74
N SER A 84 2.37 8.49 13.92
CA SER A 84 1.52 9.63 14.29
C SER A 84 0.55 9.29 15.43
N TYR A 85 0.08 8.03 15.47
CA TYR A 85 -0.75 7.52 16.55
C TYR A 85 0.02 7.37 17.86
N ALA A 86 1.18 6.70 17.82
CA ALA A 86 1.95 6.32 19.01
C ALA A 86 2.84 7.45 19.56
N ILE A 87 3.31 8.36 18.72
CA ILE A 87 4.30 9.39 19.09
C ILE A 87 3.65 10.78 18.98
N SER A 88 3.23 11.32 20.11
CA SER A 88 2.51 12.61 20.17
C SER A 88 3.30 13.76 19.54
N SER A 89 4.62 13.78 19.70
CA SER A 89 5.51 14.80 19.12
C SER A 89 5.62 14.73 17.59
N VAL A 90 5.28 13.61 16.96
CA VAL A 90 5.30 13.45 15.49
C VAL A 90 3.95 13.80 14.88
N ARG A 91 2.86 13.70 15.65
CA ARG A 91 1.48 13.93 15.19
C ARG A 91 1.28 15.28 14.49
N GLY A 92 1.91 16.34 15.00
CA GLY A 92 1.82 17.69 14.41
C GLY A 92 2.49 17.85 13.04
N PHE A 93 3.36 16.92 12.66
CA PHE A 93 4.13 16.96 11.40
C PHE A 93 3.59 16.02 10.32
N VAL A 94 2.72 15.08 10.68
CA VAL A 94 2.17 14.08 9.76
C VAL A 94 0.77 14.52 9.32
N SER A 95 0.71 15.23 8.19
CA SER A 95 -0.54 15.46 7.46
C SER A 95 -0.79 14.31 6.47
N VAL A 96 -2.02 14.20 5.97
CA VAL A 96 -2.36 13.19 4.95
C VAL A 96 -1.51 13.41 3.69
N GLU A 97 -1.39 14.66 3.24
CA GLU A 97 -0.59 15.02 2.07
C GLU A 97 0.89 14.69 2.24
N SER A 98 1.50 15.05 3.39
CA SER A 98 2.90 14.74 3.63
C SER A 98 3.14 13.24 3.76
N ALA A 99 2.22 12.51 4.38
CA ALA A 99 2.31 11.06 4.51
C ALA A 99 2.23 10.36 3.15
N LEU A 100 1.32 10.78 2.27
CA LEU A 100 1.19 10.25 0.92
C LEU A 100 2.41 10.58 0.06
N ALA A 101 2.92 11.81 0.14
CA ALA A 101 4.13 12.21 -0.57
C ALA A 101 5.34 11.34 -0.16
N VAL A 102 5.55 11.14 1.15
CA VAL A 102 6.62 10.27 1.66
C VAL A 102 6.40 8.83 1.22
N ALA A 103 5.18 8.30 1.32
CA ALA A 103 4.89 6.93 0.91
C ALA A 103 5.15 6.70 -0.60
N LEU A 104 4.78 7.66 -1.45
CA LEU A 104 5.09 7.62 -2.88
C LEU A 104 6.59 7.65 -3.15
N LEU A 105 7.34 8.54 -2.47
CA LEU A 105 8.79 8.59 -2.59
C LEU A 105 9.45 7.27 -2.19
N VAL A 106 8.99 6.66 -1.09
CA VAL A 106 9.46 5.34 -0.63
C VAL A 106 9.13 4.26 -1.66
N GLY A 107 7.93 4.27 -2.24
CA GLY A 107 7.53 3.36 -3.31
C GLY A 107 8.38 3.48 -4.57
N VAL A 108 8.64 4.71 -5.03
CA VAL A 108 9.50 4.98 -6.19
C VAL A 108 10.94 4.55 -5.92
N ALA A 109 11.47 4.81 -4.71
CA ALA A 109 12.79 4.37 -4.32
C ALA A 109 12.90 2.84 -4.31
N ALA A 110 11.93 2.15 -3.72
CA ALA A 110 11.87 0.69 -3.70
C ALA A 110 11.79 0.09 -5.12
N PHE A 111 10.94 0.66 -5.98
CA PHE A 111 10.87 0.29 -7.40
C PHE A 111 12.22 0.46 -8.09
N ALA A 112 12.86 1.62 -7.94
CA ALA A 112 14.14 1.92 -8.59
C ALA A 112 15.26 0.99 -8.11
N ILE A 113 15.31 0.67 -6.81
CA ILE A 113 16.28 -0.27 -6.23
C ILE A 113 16.03 -1.68 -6.77
N ALA A 114 14.79 -2.17 -6.73
CA ALA A 114 14.43 -3.50 -7.22
C ALA A 114 14.71 -3.65 -8.72
N ARG A 115 14.46 -2.60 -9.50
CA ARG A 115 14.76 -2.58 -10.94
C ARG A 115 16.26 -2.61 -11.24
N ARG A 116 17.08 -1.94 -10.42
CA ARG A 116 18.54 -1.88 -10.62
C ARG A 116 19.28 -3.09 -10.08
N ARG A 117 18.69 -3.84 -9.14
CA ARG A 117 19.32 -4.99 -8.47
C ARG A 117 18.34 -6.17 -8.36
N PRO A 118 17.88 -6.75 -9.48
CA PRO A 118 16.87 -7.80 -9.48
C PRO A 118 17.33 -9.05 -8.70
N ASP A 119 18.61 -9.40 -8.79
CA ASP A 119 19.21 -10.60 -8.17
C ASP A 119 19.13 -10.64 -6.64
N ARG A 120 18.79 -9.51 -5.98
CA ARG A 120 18.61 -9.44 -4.52
C ARG A 120 17.19 -9.78 -4.05
N PHE A 121 16.26 -9.92 -4.98
CA PHE A 121 14.82 -10.04 -4.70
C PHE A 121 14.19 -11.27 -5.37
N ASP A 122 14.99 -12.28 -5.72
CA ASP A 122 14.52 -13.59 -6.16
C ASP A 122 13.85 -14.38 -5.03
#